data_AF-A0A7U7CTI4-F1
#
_entry.id   AF-A0A7U7CTI4-F1
#
_cell.length_a   1.000
_cell.length_b   1.000
_cell.length_c   1.000
_cell.angle_alpha   90.00
_cell.angle_beta   90.00
_cell.angle_gamma   90.00
#
_symmetry.space_group_name_H-M   'P 1'
#
loop_
_entity.id
_entity.type
_entity.pdbx_description
1 polymer ?
#
loop_
_entity_poly.entity_id
_entity_poly.type
_entity_poly.pdbx_seq_one_letter_code
_entity_poly.pdbx_strand_id
1 'polypeptide(L)'
;MKTFIQIKINFLKLCFVIVFSTISCIKTYAQKFEDIFLANDFVLYKNTKVKLKQDLIGVNFSHNFYGDLKDLQKDYDNKVLYPSAAYNFQTEKDSLKNRVFIIENIIGKDGKTFNTENSGYFDSPIFILKDEVKAQTIYYKYDKKFEHNFPFLVADINYPVDFFCSQLSENDDDFTNEKTIRTPMTEGNNLAPASLTKVSKKGRPSAYYLSLRAYGNTVNVNERGVILIFEDNTKWIKNAEIDVEAYKDSYEYSVFITLSQNDLKLFSTKRIKKFRLYIYDATLNAGFASKFLNYTKCLLKR
;
A
#
# COMPACT_ATOMS: atom_id res chain seq x y z
N MET A 1 -10.75 65.28 -20.79
CA MET A 1 -9.59 64.37 -20.68
C MET A 1 -9.55 63.58 -19.37
N LYS A 2 -9.80 64.17 -18.20
CA LYS A 2 -9.80 63.47 -16.90
C LYS A 2 -10.83 62.33 -16.77
N THR A 3 -12.04 62.48 -17.33
CA THR A 3 -13.13 61.49 -17.22
C THR A 3 -12.84 60.19 -17.96
N PHE A 4 -12.19 60.26 -19.13
CA PHE A 4 -11.78 59.09 -19.91
C PHE A 4 -10.69 58.27 -19.22
N ILE A 5 -9.76 58.94 -18.52
CA ILE A 5 -8.68 58.29 -17.77
C ILE A 5 -9.26 57.54 -16.55
N GLN A 6 -10.24 58.14 -15.86
CA GLN A 6 -10.89 57.53 -14.70
C GLN A 6 -11.65 56.23 -15.06
N ILE A 7 -12.36 56.22 -16.20
CA ILE A 7 -13.09 55.03 -16.69
C ILE A 7 -12.13 53.90 -17.06
N LYS A 8 -11.00 54.21 -17.72
CA LYS A 8 -9.97 53.23 -18.08
C LYS A 8 -9.33 52.57 -16.84
N ILE A 9 -9.08 53.35 -15.79
CA ILE A 9 -8.52 52.85 -14.52
C ILE A 9 -9.51 51.93 -13.79
N ASN A 10 -10.81 52.25 -13.80
CA ASN A 10 -11.83 51.40 -13.18
C ASN A 10 -12.05 50.09 -13.96
N PHE A 11 -12.00 50.13 -15.29
CA PHE A 11 -12.10 48.91 -16.12
C PHE A 11 -10.87 48.00 -15.93
N LEU A 12 -9.67 48.57 -15.86
CA LEU A 12 -8.44 47.80 -15.62
C LEU A 12 -8.42 47.16 -14.22
N LYS A 13 -8.91 47.88 -13.20
CA LYS A 13 -9.08 47.33 -11.84
C LYS A 13 -10.14 46.21 -11.79
N LEU A 14 -11.24 46.35 -12.52
CA LEU A 14 -12.28 45.31 -12.61
C LEU A 14 -11.74 44.05 -13.30
N CYS A 15 -10.98 44.19 -14.39
CA CYS A 15 -10.30 43.07 -15.03
C CYS A 15 -9.26 42.41 -14.10
N PHE A 16 -8.51 43.20 -13.32
CA PHE A 16 -7.53 42.67 -12.37
C PHE A 16 -8.19 41.85 -11.24
N VAL A 17 -9.33 42.31 -10.71
CA VAL A 17 -10.10 41.59 -9.68
C VAL A 17 -10.71 40.30 -10.25
N ILE A 18 -11.24 40.32 -11.47
CA ILE A 18 -11.79 39.11 -12.11
C ILE A 18 -10.66 38.09 -12.35
N VAL A 19 -9.52 38.51 -12.89
CA VAL A 19 -8.36 37.63 -13.15
C VAL A 19 -7.77 37.06 -11.85
N PHE A 20 -7.65 37.85 -10.78
CA PHE A 20 -7.18 37.36 -9.48
C PHE A 20 -8.21 36.45 -8.77
N SER A 21 -9.51 36.69 -8.94
CA SER A 21 -10.56 35.79 -8.42
C SER A 21 -10.62 34.46 -9.17
N THR A 22 -10.32 34.42 -10.47
CA THR A 22 -10.28 33.18 -11.25
C THR A 22 -8.98 32.38 -11.06
N ILE A 23 -7.86 33.03 -10.72
CA ILE A 23 -6.58 32.34 -10.46
C ILE A 23 -6.52 31.78 -9.03
N SER A 24 -7.32 32.31 -8.11
CA SER A 24 -7.38 31.80 -6.72
C SER A 24 -8.26 30.55 -6.54
N CYS A 25 -8.95 30.09 -7.60
CA CYS A 25 -9.89 28.96 -7.53
C CYS A 25 -9.45 27.68 -8.28
N ILE A 26 -8.24 27.63 -8.84
CA ILE A 26 -7.72 26.42 -9.53
C ILE A 26 -6.40 25.99 -8.91
N LYS A 27 -6.43 25.69 -7.61
CA LYS A 27 -5.59 24.64 -7.02
C LYS A 27 -6.48 23.56 -6.45
N THR A 28 -7.41 23.06 -7.25
CA THR A 28 -7.82 21.67 -7.09
C THR A 28 -6.60 20.85 -7.48
N TYR A 29 -5.72 20.55 -6.52
CA TYR A 29 -4.90 19.35 -6.65
C TYR A 29 -5.89 18.24 -6.93
N ALA A 30 -5.92 17.75 -8.17
CA ALA A 30 -6.70 16.57 -8.49
C ALA A 30 -6.17 15.49 -7.54
N GLN A 31 -6.96 15.14 -6.52
CA GLN A 31 -6.54 14.18 -5.53
C GLN A 31 -6.16 12.90 -6.27
N LYS A 32 -4.89 12.49 -6.13
CA LYS A 32 -4.40 11.30 -6.79
C LYS A 32 -4.97 10.10 -6.06
N PHE A 33 -5.46 9.14 -6.82
CA PHE A 33 -5.90 7.85 -6.31
C PHE A 33 -4.98 6.78 -6.90
N GLU A 34 -4.46 5.90 -6.06
CA GLU A 34 -3.53 4.82 -6.42
C GLU A 34 -4.12 3.46 -6.03
N ASP A 35 -3.71 2.40 -6.75
CA ASP A 35 -4.05 1.03 -6.36
C ASP A 35 -3.08 0.56 -5.27
N ILE A 36 -3.49 0.72 -4.02
CA ILE A 36 -2.67 0.39 -2.85
C ILE A 36 -3.43 -0.62 -1.99
N PHE A 37 -2.89 -1.84 -1.90
CA PHE A 37 -3.39 -2.89 -1.02
C PHE A 37 -2.46 -3.06 0.19
N LEU A 38 -2.98 -2.89 1.40
CA LEU A 38 -2.18 -2.90 2.63
C LEU A 38 -2.23 -4.24 3.37
N ALA A 39 -3.02 -5.21 2.91
CA ALA A 39 -3.22 -6.51 3.55
C ALA A 39 -3.50 -6.34 5.06
N ASN A 40 -2.62 -6.80 5.93
CA ASN A 40 -2.74 -6.73 7.39
C ASN A 40 -2.62 -5.30 7.96
N ASP A 41 -2.02 -4.35 7.23
CA ASP A 41 -1.84 -2.97 7.69
C ASP A 41 -3.03 -2.07 7.32
N PHE A 42 -4.22 -2.67 7.14
CA PHE A 42 -5.45 -2.00 6.72
C PHE A 42 -5.87 -0.84 7.64
N VAL A 43 -5.40 -0.82 8.89
CA VAL A 43 -5.68 0.26 9.86
C VAL A 43 -5.22 1.63 9.34
N LEU A 44 -4.20 1.65 8.48
CA LEU A 44 -3.69 2.86 7.85
C LEU A 44 -4.66 3.48 6.84
N TYR A 45 -5.69 2.74 6.40
CA TYR A 45 -6.75 3.31 5.57
C TYR A 45 -7.71 4.22 6.34
N LYS A 46 -7.68 4.23 7.67
CA LYS A 46 -8.57 5.08 8.45
C LYS A 46 -8.36 6.56 8.10
N ASN A 47 -9.46 7.29 7.91
CA ASN A 47 -9.51 8.68 7.45
C ASN A 47 -8.97 8.91 6.02
N THR A 48 -8.74 7.85 5.25
CA THR A 48 -8.38 7.98 3.83
C THR A 48 -9.62 7.96 2.95
N LYS A 49 -9.50 8.60 1.78
CA LYS A 49 -10.53 8.57 0.76
C LYS A 49 -10.31 7.40 -0.19
N VAL A 50 -11.40 6.78 -0.60
CA VAL A 50 -11.41 5.66 -1.54
C VAL A 50 -12.49 5.83 -2.59
N LYS A 51 -12.24 5.29 -3.78
CA LYS A 51 -13.23 5.18 -4.86
C LYS A 51 -13.03 3.88 -5.60
N LEU A 52 -14.07 3.37 -6.26
CA LEU A 52 -13.92 2.11 -7.00
C LEU A 52 -12.91 2.23 -8.15
N LYS A 53 -12.19 1.13 -8.39
CA LYS A 53 -11.38 0.94 -9.61
C LYS A 53 -12.30 1.05 -10.84
N GLN A 54 -11.78 1.60 -11.94
CA GLN A 54 -12.52 1.69 -13.19
C GLN A 54 -12.71 0.31 -13.83
N ASP A 55 -11.64 -0.49 -13.79
CA ASP A 55 -11.65 -1.89 -14.18
C ASP A 55 -11.90 -2.76 -12.94
N LEU A 56 -13.04 -3.44 -12.93
CA LEU A 56 -13.47 -4.37 -11.87
C LEU A 56 -13.52 -5.82 -12.39
N ILE A 57 -12.78 -6.13 -13.46
CA ILE A 57 -12.63 -7.50 -13.97
C ILE A 57 -12.06 -8.39 -12.86
N GLY A 58 -12.71 -9.53 -12.61
CA GLY A 58 -12.31 -10.49 -11.58
C GLY A 58 -12.56 -10.06 -10.13
N VAL A 59 -13.00 -8.82 -9.87
CA VAL A 59 -13.28 -8.36 -8.51
C VAL A 59 -14.64 -8.90 -8.05
N ASN A 60 -14.63 -9.60 -6.92
CA ASN A 60 -15.83 -10.19 -6.31
C ASN A 60 -16.53 -9.18 -5.38
N PHE A 61 -17.84 -9.02 -5.57
CA PHE A 61 -18.71 -8.16 -4.75
C PHE A 61 -19.76 -9.00 -3.97
N SER A 62 -19.58 -10.33 -3.92
CA SER A 62 -20.47 -11.25 -3.22
C SER A 62 -20.25 -11.18 -1.71
N HIS A 63 -21.28 -10.80 -0.95
CA HIS A 63 -21.20 -10.71 0.52
C HIS A 63 -20.14 -9.72 1.06
N ASN A 64 -19.85 -8.65 0.32
CA ASN A 64 -18.83 -7.67 0.71
C ASN A 64 -19.40 -6.34 1.16
N PHE A 65 -20.55 -5.91 0.62
CA PHE A 65 -21.10 -4.57 0.86
C PHE A 65 -22.48 -4.63 1.50
N TYR A 66 -22.72 -3.78 2.50
CA TYR A 66 -23.95 -3.79 3.28
C TYR A 66 -24.41 -2.37 3.60
N GLY A 67 -25.72 -2.19 3.72
CA GLY A 67 -26.34 -0.92 4.13
C GLY A 67 -26.43 -0.75 5.65
N ASP A 68 -26.49 -1.86 6.39
CA ASP A 68 -26.58 -1.89 7.85
C ASP A 68 -25.57 -2.91 8.41
N LEU A 69 -24.93 -2.59 9.53
CA LEU A 69 -24.00 -3.47 10.23
C LEU A 69 -24.66 -4.79 10.69
N LYS A 70 -25.96 -4.77 10.99
CA LYS A 70 -26.72 -5.95 11.40
C LYS A 70 -26.82 -7.01 10.31
N ASP A 71 -26.75 -6.57 9.04
CA ASP A 71 -26.83 -7.46 7.89
C ASP A 71 -25.48 -8.10 7.53
N LEU A 72 -24.39 -7.74 8.22
CA LEU A 72 -23.04 -8.26 7.99
C LEU A 72 -22.58 -9.26 9.09
N GLN A 73 -23.50 -9.69 9.96
CA GLN A 73 -23.16 -10.53 11.12
C GLN A 73 -22.82 -11.98 10.77
N LYS A 74 -23.24 -12.47 9.60
CA LYS A 74 -22.94 -13.82 9.08
C LYS A 74 -21.94 -13.75 7.94
N ASP A 75 -21.20 -14.83 7.71
CA ASP A 75 -20.16 -14.83 6.67
C ASP A 75 -20.69 -14.71 5.25
N TYR A 76 -21.91 -15.18 5.01
CA TYR A 76 -22.58 -15.21 3.70
C TYR A 76 -23.99 -14.64 3.79
N ASP A 77 -24.15 -13.49 4.45
CA ASP A 77 -25.47 -12.85 4.48
C ASP A 77 -25.83 -12.29 3.10
N ASN A 78 -27.04 -12.58 2.64
CA ASN A 78 -27.54 -12.21 1.33
C ASN A 78 -28.15 -10.80 1.30
N LYS A 79 -28.29 -10.13 2.46
CA LYS A 79 -28.79 -8.75 2.54
C LYS A 79 -27.72 -7.73 2.18
N VAL A 80 -27.09 -7.94 1.04
CA VAL A 80 -26.06 -7.04 0.53
C VAL A 80 -26.68 -5.71 0.08
N LEU A 81 -25.86 -4.68 0.04
CA LEU A 81 -26.21 -3.39 -0.49
C LEU A 81 -26.48 -3.50 -2.01
N TYR A 82 -27.57 -2.93 -2.50
CA TYR A 82 -27.93 -2.89 -3.93
C TYR A 82 -27.77 -4.26 -4.64
N PRO A 83 -28.55 -5.28 -4.24
CA PRO A 83 -28.40 -6.62 -4.80
C PRO A 83 -28.63 -6.62 -6.32
N SER A 84 -27.81 -7.36 -7.04
CA SER A 84 -27.94 -7.54 -8.49
C SER A 84 -29.20 -8.37 -8.83
N ALA A 85 -29.75 -8.18 -10.03
CA ALA A 85 -30.92 -8.93 -10.48
C ALA A 85 -30.66 -10.44 -10.64
N ALA A 86 -29.44 -10.81 -11.03
CA ALA A 86 -29.06 -12.21 -11.24
C ALA A 86 -28.73 -12.93 -9.93
N TYR A 87 -28.08 -12.22 -9.00
CA TYR A 87 -27.59 -12.79 -7.74
C TYR A 87 -27.88 -11.83 -6.59
N ASN A 88 -28.83 -12.20 -5.74
CA ASN A 88 -29.26 -11.38 -4.61
C ASN A 88 -28.19 -11.21 -3.52
N PHE A 89 -27.10 -11.97 -3.58
CA PHE A 89 -25.95 -11.90 -2.68
C PHE A 89 -24.78 -11.09 -3.24
N GLN A 90 -24.92 -10.49 -4.43
CA GLN A 90 -23.91 -9.66 -5.07
C GLN A 90 -24.36 -8.21 -5.15
N THR A 91 -23.52 -7.28 -4.71
CA THR A 91 -23.76 -5.86 -4.91
C THR A 91 -23.55 -5.46 -6.36
N GLU A 92 -24.52 -4.74 -6.94
CA GLU A 92 -24.44 -4.18 -8.28
C GLU A 92 -23.30 -3.14 -8.35
N LYS A 93 -22.27 -3.42 -9.15
CA LYS A 93 -21.04 -2.62 -9.19
C LYS A 93 -21.32 -1.17 -9.62
N ASP A 94 -22.23 -1.00 -10.56
CA ASP A 94 -22.57 0.31 -11.12
C ASP A 94 -23.24 1.25 -10.10
N SER A 95 -23.87 0.70 -9.07
CA SER A 95 -24.48 1.47 -7.97
C SER A 95 -23.44 2.22 -7.12
N LEU A 96 -22.18 1.81 -7.19
CA LEU A 96 -21.07 2.36 -6.43
C LEU A 96 -20.06 3.16 -7.29
N LYS A 97 -20.18 3.11 -8.62
CA LYS A 97 -19.27 3.83 -9.53
C LYS A 97 -19.34 5.34 -9.33
N ASN A 98 -18.19 6.00 -9.51
CA ASN A 98 -18.00 7.45 -9.40
C ASN A 98 -18.30 8.04 -8.01
N ARG A 99 -18.49 7.21 -7.00
CA ARG A 99 -18.64 7.64 -5.60
C ARG A 99 -17.26 7.68 -4.94
N VAL A 100 -17.08 8.68 -4.09
CA VAL A 100 -15.90 8.80 -3.22
C VAL A 100 -16.38 8.63 -1.79
N PHE A 101 -15.69 7.76 -1.06
CA PHE A 101 -15.97 7.45 0.33
C PHE A 101 -14.79 7.82 1.21
N ILE A 102 -15.06 8.28 2.42
CA ILE A 102 -14.07 8.34 3.50
C ILE A 102 -14.22 7.07 4.34
N ILE A 103 -13.11 6.41 4.66
CA ILE A 103 -13.09 5.32 5.64
C ILE A 103 -13.08 5.94 7.05
N GLU A 104 -14.27 6.17 7.62
CA GLU A 104 -14.40 6.85 8.91
C GLU A 104 -13.86 6.00 10.07
N ASN A 105 -14.12 4.70 10.03
CA ASN A 105 -13.63 3.77 11.04
C ASN A 105 -13.50 2.36 10.50
N ILE A 106 -12.77 1.54 11.25
CA ILE A 106 -12.58 0.12 10.96
C ILE A 106 -12.95 -0.66 12.21
N ILE A 107 -13.94 -1.53 12.10
CA ILE A 107 -14.59 -2.20 13.23
C ILE A 107 -14.58 -3.72 13.07
N GLY A 108 -14.73 -4.42 14.19
CA GLY A 108 -15.04 -5.84 14.24
C GLY A 108 -16.53 -6.12 14.02
N LYS A 109 -16.89 -7.40 13.90
CA LYS A 109 -18.30 -7.84 13.77
C LYS A 109 -19.16 -7.36 14.95
N ASP A 110 -18.55 -7.20 16.13
CA ASP A 110 -19.18 -6.67 17.34
C ASP A 110 -19.48 -5.16 17.30
N GLY A 111 -19.11 -4.47 16.22
CA GLY A 111 -19.31 -3.03 16.05
C GLY A 111 -18.29 -2.15 16.77
N LYS A 112 -17.31 -2.73 17.47
CA LYS A 112 -16.26 -1.99 18.17
C LYS A 112 -15.06 -1.80 17.27
N THR A 113 -14.20 -0.83 17.60
CA THR A 113 -12.93 -0.61 16.89
C THR A 113 -12.16 -1.92 16.79
N PHE A 114 -11.73 -2.26 15.57
CA PHE A 114 -11.06 -3.53 15.32
C PHE A 114 -9.73 -3.59 16.08
N ASN A 115 -9.54 -4.63 16.90
CA ASN A 115 -8.29 -4.86 17.61
C ASN A 115 -7.43 -5.85 16.81
N THR A 116 -6.32 -5.37 16.27
CA THR A 116 -5.38 -6.19 15.49
C THR A 116 -4.60 -7.20 16.33
N GLU A 117 -4.39 -6.94 17.62
CA GLU A 117 -3.56 -7.78 18.50
C GLU A 117 -4.24 -9.12 18.85
N ASN A 118 -5.57 -9.11 18.94
CA ASN A 118 -6.37 -10.28 19.31
C ASN A 118 -7.18 -10.86 18.14
N SER A 119 -6.96 -10.35 16.92
CA SER A 119 -7.73 -10.79 15.75
C SER A 119 -7.24 -12.14 15.23
N GLY A 120 -8.18 -13.06 15.04
CA GLY A 120 -7.94 -14.34 14.41
C GLY A 120 -7.54 -14.16 12.94
N TYR A 121 -6.90 -15.19 12.42
CA TYR A 121 -6.50 -15.25 11.02
C TYR A 121 -7.67 -15.00 10.06
N PHE A 122 -8.85 -15.51 10.38
CA PHE A 122 -10.06 -15.43 9.54
C PHE A 122 -10.92 -14.18 9.80
N ASP A 123 -10.51 -13.32 10.73
CA ASP A 123 -11.27 -12.12 11.04
C ASP A 123 -11.17 -11.13 9.88
N SER A 124 -12.35 -10.78 9.37
CA SER A 124 -12.53 -9.77 8.32
C SER A 124 -12.91 -8.44 8.97
N PRO A 125 -12.03 -7.43 8.98
CA PRO A 125 -12.39 -6.12 9.47
C PRO A 125 -13.44 -5.47 8.56
N ILE A 126 -14.24 -4.58 9.12
CA ILE A 126 -15.34 -3.93 8.43
C ILE A 126 -15.02 -2.45 8.32
N PHE A 127 -14.95 -1.95 7.10
CA PHE A 127 -14.73 -0.54 6.84
C PHE A 127 -16.08 0.17 6.86
N ILE A 128 -16.18 1.21 7.67
CA ILE A 128 -17.31 2.14 7.65
C ILE A 128 -16.99 3.20 6.61
N LEU A 129 -17.71 3.18 5.50
CA LEU A 129 -17.52 4.06 4.36
C LEU A 129 -18.58 5.15 4.35
N LYS A 130 -18.16 6.41 4.43
CA LYS A 130 -19.05 7.58 4.34
C LYS A 130 -18.94 8.24 2.98
N ASP A 131 -20.05 8.26 2.24
CA ASP A 131 -20.12 8.94 0.96
C ASP A 131 -20.01 10.46 1.14
N GLU A 132 -19.10 11.10 0.41
CA GLU A 132 -18.85 12.54 0.54
C GLU A 132 -19.99 13.42 0.01
N VAL A 133 -20.78 12.92 -0.94
CA VAL A 133 -21.83 13.69 -1.62
C VAL A 133 -23.21 13.37 -1.05
N LYS A 134 -23.50 12.08 -0.88
CA LYS A 134 -24.82 11.58 -0.45
C LYS A 134 -24.96 11.50 1.07
N ALA A 135 -23.86 11.67 1.81
CA ALA A 135 -23.78 11.42 3.26
C ALA A 135 -24.30 10.02 3.68
N GLN A 136 -24.37 9.07 2.75
CA GLN A 136 -24.74 7.69 3.03
C GLN A 136 -23.58 6.97 3.70
N THR A 137 -23.86 6.23 4.77
CA THR A 137 -22.90 5.29 5.35
C THR A 137 -23.16 3.90 4.78
N ILE A 138 -22.12 3.21 4.34
CA ILE A 138 -22.16 1.80 3.92
C ILE A 138 -21.01 1.03 4.59
N TYR A 139 -21.12 -0.29 4.62
CA TYR A 139 -20.16 -1.17 5.29
C TYR A 139 -19.52 -2.08 4.26
N TYR A 140 -18.19 -2.20 4.31
CA TYR A 140 -17.42 -3.07 3.45
C TYR A 140 -16.64 -4.11 4.26
N LYS A 141 -16.91 -5.40 4.03
CA LYS A 141 -16.16 -6.52 4.60
C LYS A 141 -14.84 -6.67 3.85
N TYR A 142 -13.75 -6.26 4.50
CA TYR A 142 -12.42 -6.27 3.91
C TYR A 142 -11.79 -7.65 3.97
N ASP A 143 -11.24 -8.08 2.85
CA ASP A 143 -10.43 -9.29 2.73
C ASP A 143 -8.94 -8.93 2.72
N LYS A 144 -8.25 -9.26 3.81
CA LYS A 144 -6.80 -9.02 3.96
C LYS A 144 -5.92 -9.98 3.16
N LYS A 145 -6.47 -11.08 2.63
CA LYS A 145 -5.73 -12.18 1.99
C LYS A 145 -5.45 -11.93 0.51
N PHE A 146 -6.42 -11.35 -0.21
CA PHE A 146 -6.38 -11.29 -1.66
C PHE A 146 -6.52 -9.85 -2.17
N GLU A 147 -5.46 -9.33 -2.78
CA GLU A 147 -5.42 -7.99 -3.35
C GLU A 147 -6.55 -7.73 -4.36
N HIS A 148 -6.89 -8.72 -5.19
CA HIS A 148 -7.97 -8.58 -6.18
C HIS A 148 -9.36 -8.44 -5.56
N ASN A 149 -9.54 -8.78 -4.27
CA ASN A 149 -10.79 -8.57 -3.54
C ASN A 149 -10.92 -7.16 -2.97
N PHE A 150 -9.86 -6.34 -3.03
CA PHE A 150 -9.90 -4.93 -2.65
C PHE A 150 -10.29 -4.06 -3.86
N PRO A 151 -11.53 -3.53 -3.90
CA PRO A 151 -12.10 -2.95 -5.12
C PRO A 151 -11.79 -1.46 -5.28
N PHE A 152 -10.96 -0.90 -4.40
CA PHE A 152 -10.77 0.54 -4.27
C PHE A 152 -9.42 1.00 -4.80
N LEU A 153 -9.42 2.19 -5.39
CA LEU A 153 -8.26 3.07 -5.42
C LEU A 153 -8.30 3.95 -4.16
N VAL A 154 -7.14 4.27 -3.64
CA VAL A 154 -6.95 4.95 -2.35
C VAL A 154 -6.25 6.28 -2.60
N ALA A 155 -6.76 7.33 -1.98
CA ALA A 155 -6.07 8.62 -1.94
C ALA A 155 -4.81 8.55 -1.06
N ASP A 156 -4.08 9.64 -0.95
CA ASP A 156 -2.86 9.70 -0.13
C ASP A 156 -3.09 9.13 1.28
N ILE A 157 -2.33 8.09 1.62
CA ILE A 157 -2.32 7.47 2.96
C ILE A 157 -1.32 8.25 3.81
N ASN A 158 -1.78 8.72 4.97
CA ASN A 158 -0.87 9.24 5.97
C ASN A 158 -0.20 8.07 6.68
N TYR A 159 1.09 7.88 6.44
CA TYR A 159 1.91 6.85 7.07
C TYR A 159 2.58 7.40 8.34
N PRO A 160 2.12 7.04 9.56
CA PRO A 160 2.82 7.43 10.77
C PRO A 160 4.19 6.78 10.76
N VAL A 161 5.25 7.58 10.91
CA VAL A 161 6.64 7.09 10.87
C VAL A 161 6.85 5.92 11.83
N ASP A 162 6.31 6.04 13.05
CA ASP A 162 6.53 5.06 14.11
C ASP A 162 5.78 3.74 13.89
N PHE A 163 4.73 3.73 13.06
CA PHE A 163 3.96 2.53 12.72
C PHE A 163 4.85 1.45 12.09
N PHE A 164 5.68 1.84 11.12
CA PHE A 164 6.57 0.88 10.46
C PHE A 164 7.81 0.57 11.29
N CYS A 165 8.29 1.52 12.08
CA CYS A 165 9.47 1.31 12.91
C CYS A 165 9.18 0.35 14.07
N SER A 166 7.94 0.29 14.58
CA SER A 166 7.54 -0.65 15.63
C SER A 166 7.41 -2.10 15.13
N GLN A 167 7.27 -2.31 13.82
CA GLN A 167 7.18 -3.64 13.21
C GLN A 167 8.56 -4.30 12.96
N LEU A 168 9.66 -3.57 13.21
CA LEU A 168 11.00 -4.12 13.09
C LEU A 168 11.30 -5.04 14.27
N SER A 169 11.78 -6.25 13.99
CA SER A 169 12.26 -7.16 15.04
C SER A 169 13.70 -6.82 15.41
N GLU A 170 14.01 -6.92 16.70
CA GLU A 170 15.37 -6.73 17.23
C GLU A 170 15.81 -8.01 17.95
N ASN A 171 17.06 -8.38 17.77
CA ASN A 171 17.67 -9.53 18.43
C ASN A 171 19.10 -9.16 18.84
N ASP A 172 19.40 -9.33 20.13
CA ASP A 172 20.75 -9.22 20.66
C ASP A 172 21.35 -10.63 20.78
N ASP A 173 22.55 -10.82 20.23
CA ASP A 173 23.30 -12.08 20.32
C ASP A 173 24.32 -12.00 21.47
N ASP A 174 24.08 -12.75 22.53
CA ASP A 174 24.91 -12.77 23.75
C ASP A 174 26.33 -13.32 23.51
N PHE A 175 26.54 -14.15 22.47
CA PHE A 175 27.86 -14.70 22.15
C PHE A 175 28.73 -13.69 21.39
N THR A 176 28.12 -12.98 20.44
CA THR A 176 28.87 -12.09 19.54
C THR A 176 28.75 -10.61 19.91
N ASN A 177 27.86 -10.27 20.84
CA ASN A 177 27.40 -8.92 21.16
C ASN A 177 26.89 -8.16 19.91
N GLU A 178 26.30 -8.90 18.97
CA GLU A 178 25.73 -8.33 17.75
C GLU A 178 24.24 -8.04 17.94
N LYS A 179 23.86 -6.81 17.64
CA LYS A 179 22.46 -6.40 17.58
C LYS A 179 21.98 -6.47 16.13
N THR A 180 20.96 -7.27 15.89
CA THR A 180 20.34 -7.42 14.58
C THR A 180 18.94 -6.82 14.56
N ILE A 181 18.66 -5.96 13.60
CA ILE A 181 17.32 -5.40 13.35
C ILE A 181 16.84 -5.87 11.98
N ARG A 182 15.63 -6.44 11.89
CA ARG A 182 15.09 -6.97 10.63
C ARG A 182 13.72 -6.38 10.32
N THR A 183 13.46 -6.17 9.04
CA THR A 183 12.09 -5.93 8.56
C THR A 183 11.28 -7.22 8.61
N PRO A 184 9.94 -7.15 8.62
CA PRO A 184 9.11 -8.35 8.52
C PRO A 184 9.53 -9.26 7.35
N MET A 185 9.63 -10.55 7.63
CA MET A 185 10.01 -11.57 6.63
C MET A 185 8.82 -12.15 5.88
N THR A 186 7.61 -11.74 6.25
CA THR A 186 6.35 -12.16 5.65
C THR A 186 5.55 -10.94 5.19
N GLU A 187 4.78 -11.12 4.12
CA GLU A 187 3.78 -10.17 3.64
C GLU A 187 2.46 -10.94 3.50
N GLY A 188 1.52 -10.69 4.41
CA GLY A 188 0.32 -11.53 4.52
C GLY A 188 0.70 -12.97 4.89
N ASN A 189 0.43 -13.90 3.97
CA ASN A 189 0.68 -15.35 4.13
C ASN A 189 1.95 -15.84 3.45
N ASN A 190 2.60 -14.96 2.69
CA ASN A 190 3.73 -15.32 1.86
C ASN A 190 5.01 -14.78 2.48
N LEU A 191 6.13 -15.34 2.07
CA LEU A 191 7.42 -14.72 2.34
C LEU A 191 7.46 -13.34 1.66
N ALA A 192 8.03 -12.37 2.36
CA ALA A 192 8.24 -11.05 1.80
C ALA A 192 9.21 -11.18 0.60
N PRO A 193 8.88 -10.61 -0.57
CA PRO A 193 9.74 -10.67 -1.75
C PRO A 193 11.02 -9.84 -1.60
N ALA A 194 11.05 -8.92 -0.63
CA ALA A 194 12.23 -8.15 -0.24
C ALA A 194 12.27 -7.95 1.27
N SER A 195 13.45 -7.98 1.88
CA SER A 195 13.61 -7.63 3.30
C SER A 195 14.96 -6.99 3.55
N LEU A 196 15.06 -6.22 4.63
CA LEU A 196 16.29 -5.58 5.06
C LEU A 196 16.72 -6.08 6.43
N THR A 197 18.02 -6.26 6.60
CA THR A 197 18.66 -6.59 7.88
C THR A 197 19.75 -5.57 8.17
N LYS A 198 19.74 -4.99 9.37
CA LYS A 198 20.84 -4.20 9.92
C LYS A 198 21.54 -5.02 11.00
N VAL A 199 22.85 -5.15 10.93
CA VAL A 199 23.68 -5.76 11.96
C VAL A 199 24.62 -4.70 12.53
N SER A 200 24.64 -4.56 13.85
CA SER A 200 25.49 -3.60 14.57
C SER A 200 26.31 -4.32 15.62
N LYS A 201 27.58 -3.94 15.73
CA LYS A 201 28.51 -4.48 16.72
C LYS A 201 29.25 -3.33 17.39
N LYS A 202 29.44 -3.39 18.70
CA LYS A 202 30.16 -2.34 19.44
C LYS A 202 31.53 -2.08 18.82
N GLY A 203 31.82 -0.82 18.51
CA GLY A 203 33.09 -0.39 17.91
C GLY A 203 33.23 -0.65 16.40
N ARG A 204 32.17 -1.07 15.69
CA ARG A 204 32.17 -1.24 14.23
C ARG A 204 31.00 -0.49 13.57
N PRO A 205 31.18 0.01 12.34
CA PRO A 205 30.07 0.51 11.55
C PRO A 205 28.99 -0.57 11.35
N SER A 206 27.73 -0.19 11.38
CA SER A 206 26.63 -1.11 11.08
C SER A 206 26.72 -1.60 9.63
N ALA A 207 26.48 -2.89 9.43
CA ALA A 207 26.31 -3.51 8.13
C ALA A 207 24.82 -3.61 7.80
N TYR A 208 24.48 -3.44 6.53
CA TYR A 208 23.10 -3.51 6.04
C TYR A 208 23.03 -4.51 4.91
N TYR A 209 21.96 -5.28 4.88
CA TYR A 209 21.78 -6.35 3.92
C TYR A 209 20.38 -6.28 3.31
N LEU A 210 20.31 -6.56 2.01
CA LEU A 210 19.08 -6.75 1.26
C LEU A 210 18.93 -8.23 0.96
N SER A 211 17.76 -8.77 1.27
CA SER A 211 17.30 -10.05 0.74
C SER A 211 16.25 -9.80 -0.33
N LEU A 212 16.35 -10.49 -1.47
CA LEU A 212 15.31 -10.52 -2.50
C LEU A 212 14.97 -11.97 -2.85
N ARG A 213 13.72 -12.21 -3.24
CA ARG A 213 13.22 -13.55 -3.63
C ARG A 213 12.31 -13.50 -4.85
N ALA A 214 12.55 -14.38 -5.82
CA ALA A 214 11.68 -14.61 -6.98
C ALA A 214 11.44 -16.11 -7.15
N TYR A 215 10.38 -16.48 -7.88
CA TYR A 215 10.04 -17.87 -8.12
C TYR A 215 10.11 -18.20 -9.61
N GLY A 216 10.52 -19.43 -9.94
CA GLY A 216 10.60 -19.96 -11.30
C GLY A 216 10.17 -21.42 -11.38
N ASN A 217 9.88 -21.89 -12.59
CA ASN A 217 9.43 -23.27 -12.84
C ASN A 217 10.54 -24.16 -13.44
N THR A 218 11.69 -23.58 -13.72
CA THR A 218 12.88 -24.26 -14.25
C THR A 218 14.00 -24.10 -13.25
N VAL A 219 14.92 -25.06 -13.18
CA VAL A 219 16.11 -24.99 -12.33
C VAL A 219 17.27 -24.37 -13.09
N ASN A 220 17.89 -23.33 -12.52
CA ASN A 220 19.10 -22.70 -13.02
C ASN A 220 20.05 -22.44 -11.84
N VAL A 221 21.19 -23.14 -11.80
CA VAL A 221 22.15 -23.06 -10.68
C VAL A 221 23.39 -22.25 -11.07
N ASN A 222 24.08 -21.70 -10.06
CA ASN A 222 25.28 -20.86 -10.24
C ASN A 222 25.04 -19.58 -11.06
N GLU A 223 23.79 -19.10 -11.08
CA GLU A 223 23.43 -17.88 -11.79
C GLU A 223 23.77 -16.64 -10.97
N ARG A 224 23.90 -15.52 -11.67
CA ARG A 224 24.23 -14.23 -11.05
C ARG A 224 23.41 -13.09 -11.62
N GLY A 225 23.29 -12.02 -10.84
CA GLY A 225 22.83 -10.73 -11.31
C GLY A 225 21.46 -10.34 -10.77
N VAL A 226 21.36 -9.08 -10.38
CA VAL A 226 20.16 -8.45 -9.83
C VAL A 226 19.89 -7.16 -10.58
N ILE A 227 18.66 -7.00 -11.04
CA ILE A 227 18.16 -5.76 -11.61
C ILE A 227 16.91 -5.35 -10.86
N LEU A 228 16.94 -4.22 -10.19
CA LEU A 228 15.80 -3.62 -9.52
C LEU A 228 15.37 -2.37 -10.28
N ILE A 229 14.07 -2.22 -10.52
CA ILE A 229 13.47 -1.08 -11.21
C ILE A 229 12.57 -0.33 -10.22
N PHE A 230 12.79 0.97 -10.07
CA PHE A 230 11.95 1.85 -9.26
C PHE A 230 10.75 2.36 -10.06
N GLU A 231 9.78 2.97 -9.36
CA GLU A 231 8.60 3.56 -10.01
C GLU A 231 8.93 4.71 -10.97
N ASP A 232 10.04 5.42 -10.75
CA ASP A 232 10.56 6.45 -11.65
C ASP A 232 11.34 5.88 -12.86
N ASN A 233 11.31 4.55 -13.04
CA ASN A 233 12.01 3.77 -14.06
C ASN A 233 13.54 3.78 -13.96
N THR A 234 14.13 4.38 -12.91
CA THR A 234 15.57 4.22 -12.66
C THR A 234 15.88 2.79 -12.23
N LYS A 235 17.12 2.36 -12.48
CA LYS A 235 17.58 0.99 -12.23
C LYS A 235 18.66 0.97 -11.17
N TRP A 236 18.65 -0.07 -10.34
CA TRP A 236 19.73 -0.46 -9.45
C TRP A 236 20.20 -1.85 -9.84
N ILE A 237 21.48 -2.01 -10.14
CA ILE A 237 22.05 -3.23 -10.70
C ILE A 237 23.21 -3.68 -9.82
N LYS A 238 23.24 -4.98 -9.50
CA LYS A 238 24.35 -5.62 -8.78
C LYS A 238 24.68 -6.96 -9.40
N ASN A 239 25.96 -7.29 -9.40
CA ASN A 239 26.43 -8.64 -9.67
C ASN A 239 26.53 -9.41 -8.34
N ALA A 240 25.54 -10.23 -8.04
CA ALA A 240 25.49 -11.07 -6.84
C ALA A 240 25.15 -12.51 -7.25
N GLU A 241 25.63 -13.47 -6.46
CA GLU A 241 25.27 -14.88 -6.60
C GLU A 241 23.81 -15.08 -6.22
N ILE A 242 23.13 -15.97 -6.94
CA ILE A 242 21.74 -16.32 -6.71
C ILE A 242 21.69 -17.74 -6.17
N ASP A 243 21.16 -17.87 -4.97
CA ASP A 243 20.88 -19.15 -4.34
C ASP A 243 19.57 -19.71 -4.88
N VAL A 244 19.50 -21.04 -5.02
CA VAL A 244 18.32 -21.74 -5.52
C VAL A 244 17.89 -22.83 -4.56
N GLU A 245 16.63 -22.78 -4.16
CA GLU A 245 16.00 -23.79 -3.32
C GLU A 245 14.83 -24.44 -4.07
N ALA A 246 14.80 -25.78 -4.07
CA ALA A 246 13.74 -26.54 -4.73
C ALA A 246 12.51 -26.64 -3.82
N TYR A 247 11.36 -26.26 -4.37
CA TYR A 247 10.04 -26.49 -3.79
C TYR A 247 9.32 -27.60 -4.57
N LYS A 248 8.13 -28.00 -4.08
CA LYS A 248 7.36 -29.11 -4.65
C LYS A 248 7.14 -28.99 -6.16
N ASP A 249 6.74 -27.79 -6.61
CA ASP A 249 6.35 -27.53 -8.00
C ASP A 249 7.03 -26.25 -8.55
N SER A 250 8.06 -25.75 -7.88
CA SER A 250 8.75 -24.50 -8.23
C SER A 250 10.16 -24.44 -7.65
N TYR A 251 10.89 -23.38 -7.98
CA TYR A 251 12.20 -23.05 -7.42
C TYR A 251 12.17 -21.62 -6.88
N GLU A 252 12.65 -21.43 -5.64
CA GLU A 252 12.93 -20.10 -5.10
C GLU A 252 14.34 -19.69 -5.51
N TYR A 253 14.43 -18.50 -6.09
CA TYR A 253 15.66 -17.81 -6.39
C TYR A 253 15.84 -16.69 -5.39
N SER A 254 16.94 -16.68 -4.67
CA SER A 254 17.18 -15.66 -3.64
C SER A 254 18.58 -15.08 -3.70
N VAL A 255 18.73 -13.87 -3.17
CA VAL A 255 20.02 -13.19 -3.05
C VAL A 255 20.12 -12.56 -1.68
N PHE A 256 21.33 -12.52 -1.11
CA PHE A 256 21.65 -11.78 0.10
C PHE A 256 22.83 -10.84 -0.16
N ILE A 257 22.57 -9.54 -0.18
CA ILE A 257 23.52 -8.53 -0.69
C ILE A 257 23.79 -7.49 0.37
N THR A 258 25.07 -7.21 0.64
CA THR A 258 25.47 -6.07 1.48
C THR A 258 25.17 -4.76 0.75
N LEU A 259 24.49 -3.84 1.45
CA LEU A 259 24.14 -2.52 0.98
C LEU A 259 25.15 -1.47 1.42
N SER A 260 25.48 -0.56 0.52
CA SER A 260 26.17 0.68 0.87
C SER A 260 25.20 1.71 1.47
N GLN A 261 25.75 2.75 2.08
CA GLN A 261 24.96 3.89 2.57
C GLN A 261 24.19 4.61 1.44
N ASN A 262 24.74 4.65 0.23
CA ASN A 262 24.06 5.22 -0.92
C ASN A 262 22.87 4.35 -1.37
N ASP A 263 23.01 3.02 -1.29
CA ASP A 263 21.91 2.11 -1.60
C ASP A 263 20.73 2.31 -0.63
N LEU A 264 20.99 2.46 0.68
CA LEU A 264 19.95 2.74 1.67
C LEU A 264 19.27 4.09 1.46
N LYS A 265 20.03 5.14 1.14
CA LYS A 265 19.46 6.46 0.80
C LYS A 265 18.56 6.37 -0.43
N LEU A 266 18.95 5.57 -1.43
CA LEU A 266 18.13 5.34 -2.61
C LEU A 266 16.81 4.61 -2.25
N PHE A 267 16.89 3.53 -1.49
CA PHE A 267 15.71 2.74 -1.08
C PHE A 267 14.78 3.48 -0.12
N SER A 268 15.27 4.46 0.64
CA SER A 268 14.43 5.29 1.52
C SER A 268 13.73 6.44 0.80
N THR A 269 14.05 6.67 -0.47
CA THR A 269 13.49 7.77 -1.28
C THR A 269 12.68 7.29 -2.48
N LYS A 270 12.86 6.03 -2.92
CA LYS A 270 12.21 5.48 -4.11
C LYS A 270 11.48 4.17 -3.84
N ARG A 271 10.22 4.08 -4.27
CA ARG A 271 9.45 2.83 -4.25
C ARG A 271 9.97 1.88 -5.32
N ILE A 272 10.18 0.63 -4.93
CA ILE A 272 10.58 -0.44 -5.83
C ILE A 272 9.33 -0.92 -6.59
N LYS A 273 9.40 -0.96 -7.92
CA LYS A 273 8.30 -1.44 -8.76
C LYS A 273 8.39 -2.96 -8.98
N LYS A 274 9.58 -3.43 -9.37
CA LYS A 274 9.85 -4.83 -9.67
C LYS A 274 11.35 -5.09 -9.66
N PHE A 275 11.73 -6.36 -9.59
CA PHE A 275 13.12 -6.77 -9.76
C PHE A 275 13.21 -8.07 -10.55
N ARG A 276 14.43 -8.38 -10.98
CA ARG A 276 14.83 -9.59 -11.68
C ARG A 276 16.04 -10.21 -11.01
N LEU A 277 15.98 -11.52 -10.78
CA LEU A 277 17.12 -12.36 -10.40
C LEU A 277 17.40 -13.29 -11.57
N TYR A 278 18.55 -13.13 -12.23
CA TYR A 278 18.86 -13.78 -13.52
C TYR A 278 17.79 -13.53 -14.60
N ILE A 279 16.83 -14.43 -14.77
CA ILE A 279 15.68 -14.31 -15.68
C ILE A 279 14.31 -14.27 -14.97
N TYR A 280 14.30 -14.43 -13.65
CA TYR A 280 13.08 -14.54 -12.84
C TYR A 280 12.65 -13.18 -12.33
N ASP A 281 11.48 -12.74 -12.78
CA ASP A 281 10.89 -11.45 -12.43
C ASP A 281 9.98 -11.56 -11.20
N ALA A 282 10.06 -10.58 -10.31
CA ALA A 282 9.10 -10.38 -9.24
C ALA A 282 8.57 -8.94 -9.29
N THR A 283 7.25 -8.78 -9.35
CA THR A 283 6.58 -7.47 -9.29
C THR A 283 6.12 -7.22 -7.86
N LEU A 284 6.36 -6.01 -7.35
CA LEU A 284 5.92 -5.64 -6.02
C LEU A 284 4.59 -4.91 -6.08
N ASN A 285 3.64 -5.30 -5.21
CA ASN A 285 2.46 -4.50 -4.96
C ASN A 285 2.86 -3.12 -4.40
N ALA A 286 2.14 -2.07 -4.78
CA ALA A 286 2.46 -0.69 -4.40
C ALA A 286 2.38 -0.44 -2.88
N GLY A 287 1.48 -1.13 -2.19
CA GLY A 287 1.41 -1.14 -0.73
C GLY A 287 2.68 -1.69 -0.12
N PHE A 288 3.11 -2.89 -0.52
CA PHE A 288 4.38 -3.47 -0.07
C PHE A 288 5.58 -2.55 -0.39
N ALA A 289 5.66 -2.00 -1.59
CA ALA A 289 6.73 -1.07 -1.98
C ALA A 289 6.79 0.17 -1.06
N SER A 290 5.62 0.66 -0.63
CA SER A 290 5.50 1.78 0.31
C SER A 290 5.93 1.39 1.73
N LYS A 291 5.60 0.17 2.18
CA LYS A 291 6.09 -0.38 3.47
C LYS A 291 7.62 -0.50 3.46
N PHE A 292 8.19 -1.13 2.43
CA PHE A 292 9.63 -1.32 2.28
C PHE A 292 10.41 -0.01 2.33
N LEU A 293 9.92 1.02 1.63
CA LEU A 293 10.50 2.36 1.67
C LEU A 293 10.50 2.95 3.09
N ASN A 294 9.41 2.81 3.84
CA ASN A 294 9.33 3.32 5.20
C ASN A 294 10.16 2.50 6.21
N TYR A 295 10.24 1.17 6.06
CA TYR A 295 11.18 0.36 6.82
C TYR A 295 12.63 0.80 6.59
N THR A 296 12.99 1.12 5.34
CA THR A 296 14.33 1.64 5.02
C THR A 296 14.60 2.96 5.75
N LYS A 297 13.61 3.87 5.79
CA LYS A 297 13.71 5.11 6.57
C LYS A 297 13.91 4.85 8.07
N CYS A 298 13.21 3.87 8.64
CA CYS A 298 13.38 3.48 10.04
C CYS A 298 14.80 2.96 10.33
N LEU A 299 15.34 2.09 9.46
CA LEU A 299 16.69 1.54 9.60
C LEU A 299 17.81 2.57 9.44
N LEU A 300 17.57 3.68 8.74
CA LEU A 300 18.52 4.80 8.63
C LEU A 300 18.52 5.72 9.87
N LYS A 301 17.41 5.78 10.61
CA LYS A 301 17.30 6.61 11.82
C LYS A 301 17.87 5.93 13.06
N ARG A 302 17.82 4.60 13.11
CA ARG A 302 18.41 3.76 14.17
C ARG A 302 19.85 3.47 13.84
#